data_AF-A0A2H9LGL5-F1
#
_entry.id   AF-A0A2H9LGL5-F1
#
_cell.length_a   1.000
_cell.length_b   1.000
_cell.length_c   1.000
_cell.angle_alpha   90.00
_cell.angle_beta   90.00
_cell.angle_gamma   90.00
#
_symmetry.space_group_name_H-M   'P 1'
#
loop_
_entity.id
_entity.type
_entity.pdbx_description
1 polymer ?
#
loop_
_entity_poly.entity_id
_entity_poly.type
_entity_poly.pdbx_seq_one_letter_code
_entity_poly.pdbx_strand_id
1 'polypeptide(L)'
;MEDNKFSIAPLPAGFLLTALVGLMLSVIWIYPQSQSWGLGIGIIFAIMLVSSLISMTYGPTDVEFEYYRRVVERAEKKRDIAKKK
;
A
#
# COMPACT_ATOMS: atom_id res chain seq x y z
N MET A 1 28.78 -3.50 -2.10
CA MET A 1 27.74 -4.51 -2.39
C MET A 1 26.47 -3.70 -2.59
N GLU A 2 25.92 -3.71 -3.79
CA GLU A 2 24.75 -2.90 -4.16
C GLU A 2 23.57 -3.21 -3.24
N ASP A 3 23.16 -2.21 -2.47
CA ASP A 3 21.96 -2.19 -1.65
C ASP A 3 20.74 -2.08 -2.56
N ASN A 4 20.32 -3.22 -3.10
CA ASN A 4 18.99 -3.36 -3.71
C ASN A 4 17.93 -3.30 -2.61
N LYS A 5 17.76 -2.13 -1.97
CA LYS A 5 16.63 -1.83 -1.08
C LYS A 5 15.37 -1.83 -1.96
N PHE A 6 14.71 -2.98 -2.05
CA PHE A 6 13.38 -3.09 -2.64
C PHE A 6 12.44 -2.16 -1.87
N SER A 7 12.25 -0.95 -2.40
CA SER A 7 11.26 0.01 -1.94
C SER A 7 9.90 -0.50 -2.40
N ILE A 8 9.32 -1.40 -1.62
CA ILE A 8 7.95 -1.86 -1.85
C ILE A 8 7.06 -0.78 -1.25
N ALA A 9 6.69 0.23 -2.04
CA ALA A 9 5.68 1.17 -1.61
C ALA A 9 4.38 0.38 -1.33
N PRO A 10 3.69 0.62 -0.20
CA PRO A 10 2.40 0.00 0.05
C PRO A 10 1.47 0.30 -1.13
N LEU A 11 0.74 -0.72 -1.61
CA LEU A 11 -0.15 -0.57 -2.77
C LEU A 11 -1.11 0.61 -2.55
N PRO A 12 -1.40 1.42 -3.59
CA PRO A 12 -2.23 2.60 -3.45
C PRO A 12 -3.62 2.23 -2.92
N ALA A 13 -4.16 3.03 -2.00
CA ALA A 13 -5.47 2.80 -1.38
C ALA A 13 -6.62 2.61 -2.41
N GLY A 14 -6.49 3.21 -3.59
CA GLY A 14 -7.44 3.02 -4.70
C GLY A 14 -7.54 1.57 -5.19
N PHE A 15 -6.47 0.78 -5.08
CA PHE A 15 -6.47 -0.64 -5.44
C PHE A 15 -7.34 -1.46 -4.47
N LEU A 16 -7.21 -1.21 -3.17
CA LEU A 16 -8.05 -1.84 -2.15
C LEU A 16 -9.52 -1.44 -2.32
N LEU A 17 -9.80 -0.16 -2.58
CA LEU A 17 -11.16 0.32 -2.83
C LEU A 17 -11.76 -0.34 -4.07
N THR A 18 -10.99 -0.47 -5.16
CA THR A 18 -11.43 -1.16 -6.38
C THR A 18 -11.75 -2.63 -6.09
N ALA A 19 -10.92 -3.32 -5.30
CA ALA A 19 -11.18 -4.70 -4.91
C ALA A 19 -12.47 -4.84 -4.10
N LEU A 20 -12.73 -3.95 -3.14
CA LEU A 20 -13.96 -3.94 -2.34
C LEU A 20 -15.19 -3.66 -3.20
N VAL A 21 -15.16 -2.61 -4.02
CA VAL A 21 -16.28 -2.24 -4.88
C VAL A 21 -16.55 -3.33 -5.92
N GLY A 22 -15.50 -3.86 -6.54
CA GLY A 22 -15.61 -4.94 -7.53
C GLY A 22 -16.18 -6.23 -6.94
N LEU A 23 -15.76 -6.62 -5.74
CA LEU A 23 -16.32 -7.76 -5.02
C LEU A 23 -17.80 -7.53 -4.68
N MET A 24 -18.15 -6.33 -4.24
CA MET A 24 -19.52 -5.98 -3.86
C MET A 24 -20.46 -5.97 -5.08
N LEU A 25 -20.00 -5.40 -6.21
CA LEU A 25 -20.75 -5.42 -7.48
C LEU A 25 -20.92 -6.84 -8.02
N SER A 26 -19.88 -7.67 -7.90
CA SER A 26 -19.94 -9.08 -8.30
C SER A 26 -21.03 -9.83 -7.52
N VAL A 27 -21.08 -9.70 -6.19
CA VAL A 27 -22.04 -10.43 -5.34
C VAL A 27 -23.46 -9.87 -5.46
N ILE A 28 -23.63 -8.54 -5.45
CA ILE A 28 -24.97 -7.93 -5.39
C ILE A 28 -25.62 -7.89 -6.77
N TRP A 29 -24.85 -7.67 -7.84
CA TRP A 29 -25.41 -7.36 -9.15
C TRP A 29 -25.16 -8.45 -10.19
N ILE A 30 -23.94 -9.01 -10.25
CA ILE A 30 -23.57 -9.98 -11.29
C ILE A 30 -24.04 -11.40 -10.92
N TYR A 31 -23.85 -11.81 -9.67
CA TYR A 31 -24.24 -13.13 -9.17
C TYR A 31 -25.72 -13.49 -9.42
N PRO A 32 -26.72 -12.63 -9.15
CA PRO A 32 -28.12 -12.96 -9.42
C PRO A 32 -28.44 -13.03 -10.92
N GLN A 33 -27.68 -12.36 -11.78
CA GLN A 33 -27.90 -12.38 -13.24
C GLN A 33 -27.20 -13.58 -13.90
N SER A 34 -26.01 -13.94 -13.44
CA SER A 34 -25.29 -15.12 -13.92
C SER A 34 -24.34 -15.63 -12.83
N GLN A 35 -24.68 -16.79 -12.28
CA GLN A 35 -23.93 -17.38 -11.17
C GLN A 35 -22.48 -17.70 -11.57
N SER A 36 -22.25 -18.19 -12.80
CA SER A 36 -20.91 -18.51 -13.31
C SER A 36 -20.03 -17.27 -13.47
N TRP A 37 -20.58 -16.18 -14.03
CA TRP A 37 -19.85 -14.92 -14.21
C TRP A 37 -19.63 -14.18 -12.90
N GLY A 38 -20.63 -14.17 -12.01
CA GLY A 38 -20.53 -13.59 -10.67
C GLY A 38 -19.41 -14.23 -9.87
N LEU A 39 -19.38 -15.56 -9.80
CA LEU A 39 -18.30 -16.29 -9.12
C LEU A 39 -16.93 -16.06 -9.77
N GLY A 40 -16.84 -16.13 -11.09
CA GLY A 40 -15.57 -15.94 -11.80
C GLY A 40 -14.95 -14.56 -11.52
N ILE A 41 -15.72 -13.49 -11.71
CA ILE A 41 -15.28 -12.12 -11.45
C ILE A 41 -15.04 -11.89 -9.94
N GLY A 42 -15.89 -12.46 -9.08
CA GLY A 42 -15.77 -12.35 -7.63
C GLY A 42 -14.48 -12.95 -7.09
N ILE A 43 -14.04 -14.10 -7.62
CA ILE A 43 -12.77 -14.73 -7.25
C ILE A 43 -11.59 -13.83 -7.59
N ILE A 44 -11.60 -13.18 -8.75
CA ILE A 44 -10.53 -12.25 -9.16
C ILE A 44 -10.44 -11.09 -8.15
N PHE A 45 -11.57 -10.46 -7.81
CA PHE A 45 -11.59 -9.37 -6.83
C PHE A 45 -11.24 -9.84 -5.42
N ALA A 46 -11.58 -11.08 -5.05
CA ALA A 46 -11.18 -11.66 -3.78
C ALA A 46 -9.65 -11.84 -3.69
N ILE A 47 -9.01 -12.37 -4.74
CA ILE A 47 -7.54 -12.50 -4.81
C ILE A 47 -6.89 -11.11 -4.78
N MET A 48 -7.46 -10.15 -5.51
CA MET A 48 -7.02 -8.76 -5.50
C MET A 48 -7.10 -8.15 -4.10
N LEU A 49 -8.18 -8.41 -3.36
CA LEU A 49 -8.36 -7.96 -1.98
C LEU A 49 -7.28 -8.54 -1.06
N VAL A 50 -7.06 -9.86 -1.12
CA VAL A 50 -6.03 -10.55 -0.32
C VAL A 50 -4.64 -10.00 -0.63
N SER A 51 -4.31 -9.82 -1.91
CA SER A 51 -3.04 -9.23 -2.32
C SER A 51 -2.85 -7.81 -1.76
N SER A 52 -3.90 -6.99 -1.75
CA SER A 52 -3.85 -5.64 -1.20
C SER A 52 -3.59 -5.63 0.31
N LEU A 53 -4.23 -6.54 1.05
CA LEU A 53 -4.06 -6.66 2.50
C LEU A 53 -2.64 -7.10 2.85
N ILE A 54 -2.09 -8.07 2.10
CA ILE A 54 -0.70 -8.52 2.26
C ILE A 54 0.25 -7.35 1.99
N SER A 55 0.06 -6.60 0.90
CA SER A 55 0.94 -5.47 0.58
C SER A 55 0.93 -4.38 1.65
N MET A 56 -0.21 -4.09 2.26
CA MET A 56 -0.30 -3.11 3.34
C MET A 56 0.31 -3.62 4.65
N THR A 57 0.21 -4.92 4.92
CA THR A 57 0.75 -5.54 6.15
C THR A 57 2.27 -5.66 6.12
N TYR A 58 2.85 -5.95 4.95
CA TYR A 58 4.31 -6.06 4.76
C TYR A 58 4.93 -4.77 4.18
N GLY A 59 4.18 -3.66 4.18
CA GLY A 59 4.68 -2.36 3.77
C GLY A 59 5.84 -1.91 4.69
N PRO A 60 6.94 -1.38 4.14
CA PRO A 60 8.15 -1.13 4.89
C PRO A 60 7.97 0.12 5.76
N THR A 61 7.71 -0.08 7.05
CA THR A 61 7.58 0.98 8.07
C THR A 61 8.93 1.59 8.44
N ASP A 62 10.02 0.84 8.29
CA ASP A 62 11.36 1.24 8.74
C ASP A 62 12.01 2.33 7.86
N VAL A 63 11.70 2.35 6.56
CA VAL A 63 12.29 3.33 5.62
C VAL A 63 11.79 4.75 5.88
N GLU A 64 10.54 4.88 6.32
CA GLU A 64 9.95 6.18 6.63
C GLU A 64 10.53 6.76 7.93
N PHE A 65 10.75 5.91 8.93
CA PHE A 65 11.45 6.29 10.18
C PHE A 65 12.90 6.70 9.91
N GLU A 66 13.64 5.96 9.08
CA GLU A 66 15.02 6.26 8.74
C GLU A 66 15.14 7.55 7.90
N TYR A 67 14.15 7.83 7.04
CA TYR A 67 14.04 9.11 6.34
C TYR A 67 13.80 10.27 7.31
N TYR A 68 12.80 10.16 8.19
CA TYR A 68 12.50 11.20 9.19
C TYR A 68 13.69 11.49 10.10
N ARG A 69 14.38 10.46 10.61
CA ARG A 69 15.61 10.63 11.42
C ARG A 69 16.64 11.46 10.66
N ARG A 70 16.90 11.15 9.38
CA ARG A 70 17.88 11.89 8.55
C ARG A 70 17.48 13.34 8.30
N VAL A 71 16.19 13.64 8.15
CA VAL A 71 15.73 15.03 7.97
C VAL A 71 15.90 15.83 9.26
N VAL A 72 15.54 15.25 10.41
CA VAL A 72 15.66 15.91 11.73
C VAL A 72 17.13 16.17 12.08
N GLU A 73 18.01 15.19 11.93
CA GLU A 73 19.45 15.34 12.19
C GLU A 73 20.07 16.47 11.34
N ARG A 74 19.67 16.57 10.07
CA ARG A 74 20.13 17.66 9.18
C ARG A 74 19.61 19.03 9.64
N ALA A 75 18.39 19.10 10.16
CA ALA A 75 17.81 20.34 10.66
C ALA A 75 18.49 20.80 11.96
N GLU A 76 18.77 19.88 12.88
CA GLU A 76 19.49 20.16 14.13
C GLU A 76 20.92 20.64 13.84
N LYS A 77 21.65 19.92 12.98
CA LYS A 77 23.02 20.30 12.61
C LYS A 77 23.08 21.70 11.99
N LYS A 78 22.08 22.09 11.19
CA LYS A 78 21.97 23.45 10.65
C LYS A 78 21.70 24.50 11.74
N ARG A 79 20.85 24.19 12.74
CA ARG A 79 20.60 25.09 13.88
C ARG A 79 21.85 25.30 14.72
N ASP A 80 22.63 24.26 14.97
CA ASP A 80 23.86 24.35 15.75
C ASP A 80 24.93 25.19 15.04
N ILE A 81 25.05 25.02 13.72
CA ILE A 81 25.94 25.85 12.89
C ILE A 81 25.50 27.33 12.93
N ALA A 82 24.19 27.61 12.90
CA ALA A 82 23.66 28.97 12.95
C ALA A 82 23.84 29.63 14.32
N LYS A 83 23.78 28.87 15.43
CA LYS A 83 24.04 29.38 16.79
C LYS A 83 25.52 29.61 17.10
N LYS A 84 26.42 28.93 16.39
CA LYS A 84 27.87 29.01 16.60
C LYS A 84 28.52 30.13 15.77
N LYS A 85 27.73 30.89 15.02
CA LYS A 85 28.14 32.00 14.15
C LYS A 85 27.59 33.31 14.70
#